data_AF-A0A933ILL7-F1
#
_entry.id   AF-A0A933ILL7-F1
#
_cell.length_a   1.000
_cell.length_b   1.000
_cell.length_c   1.000
_cell.angle_alpha   90.00
_cell.angle_beta   90.00
_cell.angle_gamma   90.00
#
_symmetry.space_group_name_H-M   'P 1'
#
loop_
_entity.id
_entity.type
_entity.pdbx_description
1 polymer ?
#
loop_
_entity_poly.entity_id
_entity_poly.type
_entity_poly.pdbx_seq_one_letter_code
_entity_poly.pdbx_strand_id
1 'polypeptide(L)'
;MQLLSPAKGLGAADVQPPTRLTLNLFDDTIVTAVLERLEAGFAGLAWIGRLEGISGSEVTLVYSEISLSGSVTFDNASFQIRPIDESLYVIREIDPALARTPAGCVGTVLSNEEEVFNLVNQERAANSLSGLNCDDRLVSAARNHSEDMAENDYFDHTSLDGRAFSVRITEAGYIWNYAGENIAAGYSTPQTVMNGWMNSSGHRANILEPNFCDLGVGYAYGESSTYGHYWTQDFGRQMGVSTCDDTPPPPPPPSDPVVSGTISTAAGAPVPGVLVTFSNGGGTVTTNVVGFYSRTVPYNWSGAVTPSRSGYTFNPVNLSYQNLTSNRSNQNFQAQVIPPPDPVVSGAISTAAGAPVAGVLVTFSNGAGTATTDASGFYSRMVPYNWSGAATPSKDGYTFDPNSLSFVNLTSNRSNQNFQAQSIPSLDARLLMILSELLLGE
;
A
#
# COMPACT_ATOMS: atom_id res chain seq x y z
N MET A 1 22.62 6.56 11.06
CA MET A 1 21.43 6.87 10.25
C MET A 1 21.12 8.32 10.54
N GLN A 2 21.52 9.21 9.64
CA GLN A 2 21.54 10.65 9.89
C GLN A 2 20.12 11.18 9.72
N LEU A 3 19.49 11.56 10.83
CA LEU A 3 18.22 12.28 10.84
C LEU A 3 18.51 13.68 10.28
N LEU A 4 18.06 13.92 9.06
CA LEU A 4 18.20 15.21 8.39
C LEU A 4 17.07 16.11 8.89
N SER A 5 17.37 16.95 9.87
CA SER A 5 16.52 18.10 10.20
C SER A 5 16.77 19.23 9.18
N PRO A 6 15.80 20.13 8.95
CA PRO A 6 16.01 21.32 8.11
C PRO A 6 17.19 22.19 8.54
N ALA A 7 17.59 22.11 9.82
CA ALA A 7 18.74 22.81 10.37
C ALA A 7 20.10 22.11 10.11
N LYS A 8 20.13 20.90 9.53
CA LYS A 8 21.36 20.10 9.32
C LYS A 8 21.39 19.28 8.01
N GLY A 9 21.03 19.88 6.87
CA GLY A 9 21.60 19.44 5.59
C GLY A 9 20.64 18.92 4.52
N LEU A 10 19.63 19.71 4.14
CA LEU A 10 19.04 19.62 2.78
C LEU A 10 19.25 20.93 1.99
N GLY A 11 20.27 21.72 2.36
CA GLY A 11 20.69 22.88 1.59
C GLY A 11 21.37 22.46 0.29
N ALA A 12 21.17 23.25 -0.77
CA ALA A 12 21.68 23.04 -2.14
C ALA A 12 23.19 22.73 -2.26
N ALA A 13 23.98 23.03 -1.22
CA ALA A 13 25.42 22.88 -1.20
C ALA A 13 25.93 21.54 -0.62
N ASP A 14 25.11 20.79 0.12
CA ASP A 14 25.62 19.68 0.96
C ASP A 14 25.13 18.27 0.57
N VAL A 15 24.21 18.14 -0.40
CA VAL A 15 23.56 16.86 -0.72
C VAL A 15 23.62 16.56 -2.22
N GLN A 16 24.34 15.50 -2.60
CA GLN A 16 24.47 15.03 -3.98
C GLN A 16 23.47 13.89 -4.27
N PRO A 17 22.80 13.88 -5.43
CA PRO A 17 22.02 12.72 -5.86
C PRO A 17 22.94 11.50 -6.14
N PRO A 18 22.45 10.26 -5.90
CA PRO A 18 21.18 9.94 -5.28
C PRO A 18 21.26 10.06 -3.76
N THR A 19 20.25 10.70 -3.15
CA THR A 19 20.13 10.77 -1.69
C THR A 19 18.89 10.02 -1.23
N ARG A 20 19.03 9.23 -0.16
CA ARG A 20 17.92 8.48 0.42
C ARG A 20 17.29 9.27 1.56
N LEU A 21 15.99 9.49 1.48
CA LEU A 21 15.19 10.10 2.54
C LEU A 21 14.17 9.09 3.05
N THR A 22 14.09 8.95 4.36
CA THR A 22 13.09 8.12 5.01
C THR A 22 11.82 8.93 5.21
N LEU A 23 10.70 8.45 4.68
CA LEU A 23 9.38 9.06 4.79
C LEU A 23 8.45 8.11 5.57
N ASN A 24 7.67 8.66 6.49
CA ASN A 24 6.58 7.92 7.13
C ASN A 24 5.32 8.13 6.30
N LEU A 25 4.89 7.10 5.56
CA LEU A 25 3.63 7.14 4.82
C LEU A 25 2.42 7.04 5.76
N PHE A 26 2.58 6.36 6.90
CA PHE A 26 1.56 6.15 7.94
C PHE A 26 2.25 6.00 9.30
N ASP A 27 1.47 5.99 10.40
CA ASP A 27 1.98 5.87 11.80
C ASP A 27 2.98 4.70 12.00
N ASP A 28 2.87 3.64 11.18
CA ASP A 28 3.69 2.42 11.30
C ASP A 28 4.48 2.05 10.03
N THR A 29 4.39 2.83 8.95
CA THR A 29 4.95 2.46 7.64
C THR A 29 6.03 3.42 7.18
N ILE A 30 7.25 2.92 7.15
CA ILE A 30 8.44 3.63 6.69
C ILE A 30 8.73 3.24 5.25
N VAL A 31 8.84 4.23 4.36
CA VAL A 31 9.39 4.05 3.00
C VAL A 31 10.63 4.89 2.80
N THR A 32 11.46 4.47 1.86
CA THR A 32 12.63 5.22 1.44
C THR A 32 12.35 5.89 0.11
N ALA A 33 12.34 7.22 0.09
CA ALA A 33 12.45 7.98 -1.14
C ALA A 33 13.91 8.01 -1.59
N VAL A 34 14.17 7.65 -2.84
CA VAL A 34 15.45 7.87 -3.50
C VAL A 34 15.29 9.14 -4.32
N LEU A 35 15.90 10.23 -3.86
CA LEU A 35 15.93 11.52 -4.55
C LEU A 35 17.02 11.45 -5.61
N GLU A 36 16.62 11.53 -6.87
CA GLU A 36 17.45 11.18 -8.02
C GLU A 36 18.05 12.39 -8.71
N ARG A 37 17.32 13.52 -8.67
CA ARG A 37 17.75 14.74 -9.34
C ARG A 37 17.17 15.96 -8.64
N LEU A 38 17.84 17.08 -8.88
CA LEU A 38 17.41 18.40 -8.44
C LEU A 38 16.94 19.19 -9.66
N GLU A 39 15.76 19.78 -9.57
CA GLU A 39 15.20 20.67 -10.58
C GLU A 39 15.05 22.07 -9.97
N ALA A 40 15.44 23.09 -10.74
CA ALA A 40 15.23 24.48 -10.35
C ALA A 40 13.83 24.92 -10.77
N GLY A 41 13.05 25.40 -9.80
CA GLY A 41 11.72 25.98 -10.04
C GLY A 41 11.61 27.38 -9.45
N PHE A 42 10.51 28.07 -9.75
CA PHE A 42 10.30 29.48 -9.38
C PHE A 42 10.27 29.73 -7.85
N ALA A 43 9.93 28.72 -7.04
CA ALA A 43 9.85 28.79 -5.57
C ALA A 43 11.05 28.16 -4.83
N GLY A 44 12.08 27.68 -5.55
CA GLY A 44 13.24 27.03 -4.95
C GLY A 44 13.69 25.78 -5.71
N LEU A 45 14.51 24.96 -5.06
CA LEU A 45 15.00 23.69 -5.61
C LEU A 45 14.04 22.56 -5.24
N ALA A 46 13.63 21.79 -6.24
CA ALA A 46 12.80 20.61 -6.08
C ALA A 46 13.66 19.35 -6.24
N TRP A 47 13.66 18.49 -5.24
CA TRP A 47 14.16 17.12 -5.36
C TRP A 47 13.09 16.25 -5.99
N ILE A 48 13.43 15.64 -7.13
CA ILE A 48 12.58 14.65 -7.79
C ILE A 48 13.19 13.27 -7.59
N GLY A 49 12.34 12.30 -7.27
CA GLY A 49 12.75 10.94 -7.00
C GLY A 49 11.62 9.94 -7.10
N ARG A 50 11.86 8.77 -6.51
CA ARG A 50 10.91 7.65 -6.47
C ARG A 50 10.96 6.95 -5.12
N LEU A 51 9.91 6.22 -4.78
CA LEU A 51 9.94 5.32 -3.63
C LEU A 51 10.68 4.02 -3.98
N GLU A 52 11.60 3.62 -3.10
CA GLU A 52 12.38 2.39 -3.25
C GLU A 52 11.46 1.17 -3.27
N GLY A 53 11.50 0.40 -4.36
CA GLY A 53 10.66 -0.79 -4.54
C GLY A 53 9.26 -0.53 -5.10
N ILE A 54 8.82 0.72 -5.27
CA ILE A 54 7.49 1.04 -5.80
C ILE A 54 7.62 1.56 -7.23
N SER A 55 7.28 0.69 -8.20
CA SER A 55 7.30 1.05 -9.63
C SER A 55 6.23 2.10 -9.94
N GLY A 56 6.55 3.06 -10.81
CA GLY A 56 5.62 4.15 -11.17
C GLY A 56 5.38 5.18 -10.07
N SER A 57 6.15 5.14 -8.98
CA SER A 57 6.09 6.18 -7.95
C SER A 57 6.88 7.41 -8.34
N GLU A 58 6.34 8.58 -8.01
CA GLU A 58 7.05 9.86 -8.10
C GLU A 58 7.05 10.54 -6.72
N VAL A 59 8.21 11.02 -6.31
CA VAL A 59 8.40 11.83 -5.11
C VAL A 59 8.88 13.19 -5.55
N THR A 60 8.15 14.23 -5.19
CA THR A 60 8.56 15.63 -5.37
C THR A 60 8.71 16.26 -4.00
N LEU A 61 9.87 16.83 -3.71
CA LEU A 61 10.15 17.56 -2.47
C LEU A 61 10.67 18.94 -2.80
N VAL A 62 9.89 19.97 -2.48
CA VAL A 62 10.27 21.36 -2.67
C VAL A 62 10.90 21.89 -1.38
N TYR A 63 12.13 22.39 -1.50
CA TYR A 63 12.89 22.97 -0.41
C TYR A 63 12.93 24.49 -0.53
N SER A 64 12.60 25.19 0.56
CA SER A 64 12.82 26.62 0.76
C SER A 64 13.52 26.90 2.09
N GLU A 65 13.98 28.14 2.30
CA GLU A 65 14.68 28.55 3.55
C GLU A 65 13.84 28.34 4.83
N ILE A 66 12.52 28.17 4.70
CA ILE A 66 11.59 28.09 5.83
C ILE A 66 10.70 26.84 5.81
N SER A 67 10.79 25.98 4.79
CA SER A 67 9.94 24.79 4.71
C SER A 67 10.49 23.71 3.77
N LEU A 68 10.19 22.45 4.12
CA LEU A 68 10.27 21.31 3.20
C LEU A 68 8.85 20.78 3.02
N SER A 69 8.33 20.76 1.80
CA SER A 69 7.02 20.20 1.47
C SER A 69 7.13 19.34 0.23
N GLY A 70 6.10 18.56 -0.09
CA GLY A 70 6.17 17.73 -1.28
C GLY A 70 4.93 16.92 -1.54
N SER A 71 5.04 16.04 -2.52
CA SER A 71 4.03 15.05 -2.84
C SER A 71 4.68 13.71 -3.16
N VAL A 72 3.94 12.65 -2.88
CA VAL A 72 4.22 11.32 -3.40
C VAL A 72 3.02 10.89 -4.22
N THR A 73 3.25 10.39 -5.43
CA THR A 73 2.22 9.74 -6.23
C THR A 73 2.64 8.30 -6.52
N PHE A 74 1.71 7.35 -6.42
CA PHE A 74 1.87 5.98 -6.92
C PHE A 74 0.50 5.30 -7.04
N ASP A 75 0.33 4.41 -8.03
CA ASP A 75 -0.90 3.63 -8.24
C ASP A 75 -2.22 4.45 -8.18
N ASN A 76 -2.24 5.63 -8.83
CA ASN A 76 -3.34 6.61 -8.83
C ASN A 76 -3.67 7.26 -7.47
N ALA A 77 -2.86 7.05 -6.44
CA ALA A 77 -2.98 7.75 -5.16
C ALA A 77 -1.96 8.89 -5.07
N SER A 78 -2.41 10.04 -4.59
CA SER A 78 -1.59 11.23 -4.35
C SER A 78 -1.59 11.58 -2.86
N PHE A 79 -0.41 11.86 -2.37
CA PHE A 79 -0.13 12.05 -0.95
C PHE A 79 0.66 13.34 -0.77
N GLN A 80 0.25 14.22 0.15
CA GLN A 80 1.08 15.39 0.49
C GLN A 80 2.10 15.06 1.56
N ILE A 81 3.32 15.56 1.38
CA ILE A 81 4.38 15.55 2.40
C ILE A 81 4.33 16.90 3.11
N ARG A 82 3.93 16.90 4.39
CA ARG A 82 4.02 18.08 5.26
C ARG A 82 4.91 17.79 6.48
N PRO A 83 5.74 18.76 6.91
CA PRO A 83 6.53 18.61 8.14
C PRO A 83 5.61 18.79 9.35
N ILE A 84 5.69 17.88 10.32
CA ILE A 84 4.99 18.00 11.61
C ILE A 84 5.93 18.50 12.71
N ASP A 85 7.19 18.04 12.68
CA ASP A 85 8.29 18.43 13.58
C ASP A 85 9.65 18.09 12.94
N GLU A 86 10.76 18.17 13.70
CA GLU A 86 12.13 17.92 13.24
C GLU A 86 12.39 16.49 12.69
N SER A 87 11.41 15.58 12.75
CA SER A 87 11.63 14.16 12.45
C SER A 87 10.46 13.38 11.84
N LEU A 88 9.27 13.96 11.66
CA LEU A 88 8.10 13.24 11.12
C LEU A 88 7.40 13.98 9.97
N TYR A 89 7.25 13.28 8.84
CA TYR A 89 6.42 13.68 7.71
C TYR A 89 5.13 12.85 7.77
N VAL A 90 3.94 13.47 7.93
CA VAL A 90 2.66 12.76 7.78
C VAL A 90 2.14 12.97 6.38
N ILE A 91 1.73 11.84 5.83
CA ILE A 91 1.02 11.76 4.57
C ILE A 91 -0.47 11.75 4.89
N ARG A 92 -1.17 12.82 4.50
CA ARG A 92 -2.63 12.77 4.35
C ARG A 92 -2.93 12.33 2.92
N GLU A 93 -3.71 11.26 2.79
CA GLU A 93 -4.39 10.90 1.55
C GLU A 93 -5.23 12.10 1.11
N ILE A 94 -4.97 12.61 -0.09
CA ILE A 94 -5.80 13.65 -0.69
C ILE A 94 -7.05 12.94 -1.19
N ASP A 95 -8.20 13.16 -0.55
CA ASP A 95 -9.46 12.56 -0.98
C ASP A 95 -9.87 13.13 -2.37
N PRO A 96 -9.85 12.32 -3.45
CA PRO A 96 -10.22 12.77 -4.79
C PRO A 96 -11.70 13.19 -4.86
N ALA A 97 -12.53 12.77 -3.91
CA ALA A 97 -13.94 13.09 -3.83
C ALA A 97 -14.27 14.56 -3.52
N LEU A 98 -13.33 15.26 -2.87
CA LEU A 98 -13.50 16.66 -2.47
C LEU A 98 -13.22 17.63 -3.63
N ALA A 99 -12.81 17.09 -4.77
CA ALA A 99 -12.43 17.78 -5.99
C ALA A 99 -13.42 17.44 -7.10
N ARG A 100 -14.49 18.22 -7.23
CA ARG A 100 -15.21 18.26 -8.50
C ARG A 100 -15.56 19.69 -8.89
N THR A 101 -15.19 20.00 -10.11
CA THR A 101 -15.62 21.15 -10.90
C THR A 101 -17.15 21.22 -10.90
N PRO A 102 -17.76 22.33 -10.46
CA PRO A 102 -19.20 22.54 -10.60
C PRO A 102 -19.62 22.33 -12.06
N ALA A 103 -20.84 21.84 -12.28
CA ALA A 103 -21.38 21.51 -13.61
C ALA A 103 -21.30 22.65 -14.64
N GLY A 104 -21.08 23.90 -14.20
CA GLY A 104 -20.88 25.06 -15.05
C GLY A 104 -19.63 25.01 -15.94
N CYS A 105 -18.60 24.24 -15.58
CA CYS A 105 -17.32 24.24 -16.31
C CYS A 105 -17.07 22.99 -17.18
N VAL A 106 -18.09 22.13 -17.34
CA VAL A 106 -17.97 20.92 -18.17
C VAL A 106 -17.90 21.32 -19.65
N GLY A 107 -16.69 21.26 -20.22
CA GLY A 107 -16.42 21.55 -21.64
C GLY A 107 -15.60 22.82 -21.90
N THR A 108 -15.39 23.68 -20.89
CA THR A 108 -14.68 24.96 -21.03
C THR A 108 -13.26 24.95 -20.42
N VAL A 109 -12.96 24.01 -19.52
CA VAL A 109 -11.70 23.92 -18.75
C VAL A 109 -10.84 22.75 -19.28
N LEU A 110 -9.55 22.99 -19.50
CA LEU A 110 -8.60 21.95 -19.92
C LEU A 110 -8.23 21.05 -18.72
N SER A 111 -7.81 19.81 -18.99
CA SER A 111 -7.54 18.82 -17.92
C SER A 111 -6.58 19.32 -16.84
N ASN A 112 -5.55 20.10 -17.21
CA ASN A 112 -4.59 20.67 -16.27
C ASN A 112 -5.21 21.76 -15.36
N GLU A 113 -6.06 22.60 -15.91
CA GLU A 113 -6.73 23.68 -15.17
C GLU A 113 -7.80 23.11 -14.23
N GLU A 114 -8.48 22.04 -14.68
CA GLU A 114 -9.44 21.29 -13.87
C GLU A 114 -8.76 20.68 -12.65
N GLU A 115 -7.59 20.07 -12.84
CA GLU A 115 -6.81 19.48 -11.75
C GLU A 115 -6.35 20.55 -10.74
N VAL A 116 -5.88 21.72 -11.19
CA VAL A 116 -5.53 22.83 -10.30
C VAL A 116 -6.74 23.39 -9.54
N PHE A 117 -7.88 23.59 -10.21
CA PHE A 117 -9.12 24.04 -9.58
C PHE A 117 -9.52 23.11 -8.43
N ASN A 118 -9.45 21.81 -8.70
CA ASN A 118 -9.72 20.75 -7.74
C ASN A 118 -8.75 20.77 -6.55
N LEU A 119 -7.45 20.94 -6.81
CA LEU A 119 -6.43 21.06 -5.76
C LEU A 119 -6.65 22.29 -4.86
N VAL A 120 -7.09 23.43 -5.42
CA VAL A 120 -7.45 24.62 -4.62
C VAL A 120 -8.59 24.31 -3.65
N ASN A 121 -9.66 23.70 -4.13
CA ASN A 121 -10.82 23.38 -3.30
C ASN A 121 -10.51 22.30 -2.25
N GLN A 122 -9.60 21.38 -2.54
CA GLN A 122 -9.06 20.46 -1.54
C GLN A 122 -8.29 21.20 -0.43
N GLU A 123 -7.42 22.16 -0.77
CA GLU A 123 -6.71 22.96 0.23
C GLU A 123 -7.68 23.80 1.08
N ARG A 124 -8.71 24.38 0.48
CA ARG A 124 -9.74 25.14 1.20
C ARG A 124 -10.52 24.24 2.16
N ALA A 125 -10.96 23.06 1.71
CA ALA A 125 -11.62 22.08 2.57
C ALA A 125 -10.72 21.63 3.74
N ALA A 126 -9.44 21.38 3.47
CA ALA A 126 -8.45 21.01 4.50
C ALA A 126 -8.24 22.10 5.57
N ASN A 127 -8.61 23.35 5.26
CA ASN A 127 -8.57 24.49 6.17
C ASN A 127 -9.98 24.90 6.65
N SER A 128 -10.99 24.04 6.50
CA SER A 128 -12.39 24.30 6.91
C SER A 128 -13.02 25.53 6.25
N LEU A 129 -12.63 25.82 5.01
CA LEU A 129 -13.19 26.88 4.19
C LEU A 129 -14.16 26.31 3.16
N SER A 130 -15.16 27.10 2.78
CA SER A 130 -16.05 26.79 1.67
C SER A 130 -15.27 26.71 0.36
N GLY A 131 -15.62 25.73 -0.48
CA GLY A 131 -15.10 25.65 -1.84
C GLY A 131 -15.49 26.86 -2.68
N LEU A 132 -14.65 27.20 -3.65
CA LEU A 132 -14.92 28.20 -4.66
C LEU A 132 -15.70 27.58 -5.81
N ASN A 133 -16.61 28.36 -6.39
CA ASN A 133 -17.31 28.00 -7.61
C ASN A 133 -16.41 28.23 -8.82
N CYS A 134 -16.51 27.36 -9.82
CA CYS A 134 -15.85 27.62 -11.10
C CYS A 134 -16.67 28.66 -11.87
N ASP A 135 -16.00 29.71 -12.39
CA ASP A 135 -16.64 30.76 -13.20
C ASP A 135 -15.94 30.87 -14.57
N ASP A 136 -16.67 30.57 -15.64
CA ASP A 136 -16.13 30.55 -17.01
C ASP A 136 -15.50 31.87 -17.44
N ARG A 137 -15.94 33.01 -16.87
CA ARG A 137 -15.40 34.34 -17.20
C ARG A 137 -14.02 34.51 -16.60
N LEU A 138 -13.85 34.08 -15.34
CA LEU A 138 -12.55 34.04 -14.69
C LEU A 138 -11.62 33.01 -15.36
N VAL A 139 -12.14 31.84 -15.75
CA VAL A 139 -11.36 30.85 -16.52
C VAL A 139 -10.85 31.46 -17.83
N SER A 140 -11.73 32.14 -18.57
CA SER A 140 -11.37 32.78 -19.84
C SER A 140 -10.30 33.86 -19.65
N ALA A 141 -10.43 34.71 -18.63
CA ALA A 141 -9.44 35.73 -18.31
C ALA A 141 -8.08 35.11 -17.94
N ALA A 142 -8.08 34.12 -17.04
CA ALA A 142 -6.88 33.44 -16.57
C ALA A 142 -6.17 32.66 -17.70
N ARG A 143 -6.92 31.97 -18.57
CA ARG A 143 -6.34 31.24 -19.70
C ARG A 143 -5.73 32.20 -20.72
N ASN A 144 -6.46 33.23 -21.13
CA ASN A 144 -5.96 34.22 -22.08
C ASN A 144 -4.69 34.90 -21.55
N HIS A 145 -4.59 35.16 -20.24
CA HIS A 145 -3.38 35.74 -19.65
C HIS A 145 -2.21 34.75 -19.66
N SER A 146 -2.47 33.47 -19.38
CA SER A 146 -1.45 32.42 -19.44
C SER A 146 -0.94 32.23 -20.88
N GLU A 147 -1.83 32.26 -21.86
CA GLU A 147 -1.51 32.22 -23.30
C GLU A 147 -0.70 33.45 -23.71
N ASP A 148 -1.11 34.65 -23.31
CA ASP A 148 -0.37 35.89 -23.59
C ASP A 148 1.06 35.85 -23.03
N MET A 149 1.23 35.42 -21.77
CA MET A 149 2.55 35.24 -21.15
C MET A 149 3.42 34.21 -21.89
N ALA A 150 2.82 33.11 -22.36
CA ALA A 150 3.53 32.06 -23.09
C ALA A 150 3.89 32.49 -24.52
N GLU A 151 2.99 33.15 -25.24
CA GLU A 151 3.18 33.58 -26.63
C GLU A 151 4.18 34.72 -26.74
N ASN A 152 4.15 35.65 -25.79
CA ASN A 152 4.98 36.86 -25.81
C ASN A 152 6.19 36.80 -24.86
N ASP A 153 6.46 35.63 -24.28
CA ASP A 153 7.64 35.33 -23.45
C ASP A 153 7.88 36.33 -22.30
N TYR A 154 6.89 36.50 -21.43
CA TYR A 154 6.99 37.37 -20.25
C TYR A 154 6.28 36.77 -19.03
N PHE A 155 6.53 37.32 -17.84
CA PHE A 155 5.89 36.89 -16.60
C PHE A 155 5.58 38.10 -15.70
N ASP A 156 4.33 38.59 -15.76
CA ASP A 156 3.85 39.72 -14.98
C ASP A 156 2.34 39.62 -14.75
N HIS A 157 1.84 40.24 -13.68
CA HIS A 157 0.40 40.40 -13.42
C HIS A 157 -0.27 41.36 -14.41
N THR A 158 0.51 42.27 -15.01
CA THR A 158 0.08 43.24 -16.01
C THR A 158 0.34 42.68 -17.40
N SER A 159 -0.70 42.65 -18.25
CA SER A 159 -0.55 42.24 -19.65
C SER A 159 0.34 43.22 -20.41
N LEU A 160 0.95 42.77 -21.52
CA LEU A 160 1.87 43.63 -22.31
C LEU A 160 1.19 44.87 -22.91
N ASP A 161 -0.12 44.78 -23.14
CA ASP A 161 -0.94 45.93 -23.57
C ASP A 161 -1.28 46.91 -22.43
N GLY A 162 -0.77 46.65 -21.22
CA GLY A 162 -0.91 47.50 -20.04
C GLY A 162 -2.16 47.21 -19.19
N ARG A 163 -2.99 46.22 -19.54
CA ARG A 163 -4.15 45.85 -18.73
C ARG A 163 -3.72 45.12 -17.45
N ALA A 164 -4.20 45.58 -16.30
CA ALA A 164 -4.11 44.84 -15.05
C ALA A 164 -5.12 43.68 -15.03
N PHE A 165 -4.91 42.68 -14.15
CA PHE A 165 -5.82 41.54 -14.00
C PHE A 165 -7.28 41.95 -13.77
N SER A 166 -7.49 43.00 -12.98
CA SER A 166 -8.81 43.54 -12.67
C SER A 166 -9.55 44.02 -13.92
N VAL A 167 -8.82 44.54 -14.91
CA VAL A 167 -9.37 44.92 -16.22
C VAL A 167 -9.70 43.66 -17.03
N ARG A 168 -8.80 42.67 -17.06
CA ARG A 168 -9.02 41.40 -17.77
C ARG A 168 -10.30 40.68 -17.32
N ILE A 169 -10.48 40.49 -16.01
CA ILE A 169 -11.68 39.81 -15.48
C ILE A 169 -12.96 40.63 -15.73
N THR A 170 -12.87 41.97 -15.70
CA THR A 170 -14.00 42.86 -15.99
C THR A 170 -14.40 42.79 -17.47
N GLU A 171 -13.43 42.78 -18.38
CA GLU A 171 -13.66 42.65 -19.82
C GLU A 171 -14.17 41.25 -20.21
N ALA A 172 -13.79 40.22 -19.46
CA ALA A 172 -14.40 38.89 -19.56
C ALA A 172 -15.86 38.84 -19.03
N GLY A 173 -16.37 39.95 -18.50
CA GLY A 173 -17.76 40.09 -18.03
C GLY A 173 -17.98 39.69 -16.57
N TYR A 174 -16.91 39.48 -15.80
CA TYR A 174 -16.98 39.23 -14.37
C TYR A 174 -17.06 40.57 -13.64
N ILE A 175 -18.25 40.97 -13.18
CA ILE A 175 -18.44 42.22 -12.43
C ILE A 175 -18.30 41.91 -10.94
N TRP A 176 -17.35 42.55 -10.26
CA TRP A 176 -16.86 42.09 -8.95
C TRP A 176 -16.84 43.20 -7.89
N ASN A 177 -16.82 42.80 -6.62
CA ASN A 177 -16.58 43.68 -5.47
C ASN A 177 -15.36 43.24 -4.62
N TYR A 178 -14.82 42.06 -4.88
CA TYR A 178 -13.56 41.55 -4.33
C TYR A 178 -12.91 40.62 -5.35
N ALA A 179 -11.61 40.76 -5.61
CA ALA A 179 -10.90 39.94 -6.58
C ALA A 179 -9.40 39.85 -6.25
N GLY A 180 -8.74 38.80 -6.72
CA GLY A 180 -7.30 38.57 -6.56
C GLY A 180 -6.76 37.65 -7.63
N GLU A 181 -5.44 37.65 -7.83
CA GLU A 181 -4.78 36.83 -8.83
C GLU A 181 -3.54 36.14 -8.24
N ASN A 182 -3.31 34.90 -8.64
CA ASN A 182 -2.01 34.25 -8.54
C ASN A 182 -1.52 33.89 -9.94
N ILE A 183 -0.24 34.09 -10.23
CA ILE A 183 0.41 33.59 -11.45
C ILE A 183 1.61 32.72 -11.09
N ALA A 184 1.98 31.79 -11.97
CA ALA A 184 3.18 30.98 -11.86
C ALA A 184 3.69 30.56 -13.24
N ALA A 185 5.01 30.36 -13.35
CA ALA A 185 5.64 29.87 -14.57
C ALA A 185 6.74 28.85 -14.27
N GLY A 186 7.03 27.96 -15.21
CA GLY A 186 8.08 26.93 -15.10
C GLY A 186 7.66 25.63 -14.42
N TYR A 187 6.41 25.51 -13.97
CA TYR A 187 5.88 24.29 -13.34
C TYR A 187 5.20 23.42 -14.39
N SER A 188 5.69 22.20 -14.61
CA SER A 188 5.21 21.33 -15.69
C SER A 188 3.90 20.59 -15.37
N THR A 189 3.43 20.60 -14.12
CA THR A 189 2.24 19.84 -13.70
C THR A 189 1.34 20.63 -12.73
N PRO A 190 0.02 20.36 -12.71
CA PRO A 190 -0.93 20.93 -11.75
C PRO A 190 -0.50 20.81 -10.28
N GLN A 191 0.02 19.64 -9.89
CA GLN A 191 0.47 19.40 -8.52
C GLN A 191 1.70 20.25 -8.16
N THR A 192 2.67 20.38 -9.07
CA THR A 192 3.91 21.14 -8.79
C THR A 192 3.64 22.65 -8.67
N VAL A 193 2.74 23.20 -9.50
CA VAL A 193 2.34 24.61 -9.40
C VAL A 193 1.54 24.88 -8.13
N MET A 194 0.61 23.99 -7.76
CA MET A 194 -0.16 24.16 -6.52
C MET A 194 0.73 24.17 -5.28
N ASN A 195 1.71 23.26 -5.23
CA ASN A 195 2.71 23.26 -4.16
C ASN A 195 3.50 24.59 -4.14
N GLY A 196 3.87 25.11 -5.32
CA GLY A 196 4.52 26.42 -5.46
C GLY A 196 3.71 27.56 -4.83
N TRP A 197 2.41 27.64 -5.14
CA TRP A 197 1.54 28.66 -4.55
C TRP A 197 1.33 28.49 -3.05
N MET A 198 1.11 27.26 -2.56
CA MET A 198 0.90 27.02 -1.11
C MET A 198 2.14 27.29 -0.27
N ASN A 199 3.34 27.21 -0.84
CA ASN A 199 4.59 27.56 -0.14
C ASN A 199 4.90 29.06 -0.17
N SER A 200 4.18 29.85 -0.96
CA SER A 200 4.33 31.30 -1.02
C SER A 200 3.27 31.97 -0.16
N SER A 201 3.68 32.73 0.85
CA SER A 201 2.75 33.36 1.80
C SER A 201 1.70 34.25 1.12
N GLY A 202 2.09 34.99 0.07
CA GLY A 202 1.18 35.84 -0.71
C GLY A 202 0.15 35.01 -1.49
N HIS A 203 0.60 34.03 -2.28
CA HIS A 203 -0.30 33.21 -3.09
C HIS A 203 -1.22 32.32 -2.25
N ARG A 204 -0.68 31.74 -1.17
CA ARG A 204 -1.44 30.97 -0.18
C ARG A 204 -2.53 31.82 0.47
N ALA A 205 -2.24 33.09 0.77
CA ALA A 205 -3.24 33.99 1.33
C ALA A 205 -4.44 34.14 0.40
N ASN A 206 -4.23 34.27 -0.92
CA ASN A 206 -5.31 34.32 -1.89
C ASN A 206 -6.11 33.00 -1.93
N ILE A 207 -5.44 31.84 -1.98
CA ILE A 207 -6.11 30.52 -2.03
C ILE A 207 -7.01 30.29 -0.81
N LEU A 208 -6.58 30.72 0.38
CA LEU A 208 -7.29 30.51 1.64
C LEU A 208 -8.11 31.73 2.09
N GLU A 209 -8.29 32.72 1.22
CA GLU A 209 -9.08 33.91 1.54
C GLU A 209 -10.58 33.54 1.57
N PRO A 210 -11.26 33.69 2.72
CA PRO A 210 -12.68 33.33 2.85
C PRO A 210 -13.63 34.23 2.06
N ASN A 211 -13.19 35.42 1.63
CA ASN A 211 -14.05 36.33 0.89
C ASN A 211 -14.24 35.95 -0.59
N PHE A 212 -13.38 35.13 -1.17
CA PHE A 212 -13.61 34.65 -2.54
C PHE A 212 -14.75 33.64 -2.59
N CYS A 213 -15.59 33.75 -3.62
CA CYS A 213 -16.68 32.83 -3.92
C CYS A 213 -16.42 32.05 -5.21
N ASP A 214 -15.65 32.62 -6.14
CA ASP A 214 -15.45 32.10 -7.48
C ASP A 214 -13.94 31.99 -7.80
N LEU A 215 -13.59 31.04 -8.67
CA LEU A 215 -12.24 30.78 -9.17
C LEU A 215 -12.28 30.45 -10.67
N GLY A 216 -11.36 31.04 -11.42
CA GLY A 216 -10.96 30.61 -12.75
C GLY A 216 -9.50 30.20 -12.76
N VAL A 217 -9.17 29.15 -13.52
CA VAL A 217 -7.80 28.68 -13.70
C VAL A 217 -7.46 28.66 -15.18
N GLY A 218 -6.29 29.19 -15.52
CA GLY A 218 -5.71 29.18 -16.85
C GLY A 218 -4.37 28.45 -16.89
N TYR A 219 -4.12 27.76 -18.01
CA TYR A 219 -2.85 27.11 -18.32
C TYR A 219 -2.47 27.30 -19.79
N ALA A 220 -1.19 27.57 -20.04
CA ALA A 220 -0.64 27.57 -21.39
C ALA A 220 0.77 26.95 -21.43
N TYR A 221 1.10 26.35 -22.56
CA TYR A 221 2.44 25.84 -22.86
C TYR A 221 3.01 26.53 -24.10
N GLY A 222 4.15 27.20 -23.97
CA GLY A 222 4.90 27.81 -25.06
C GLY A 222 6.26 27.15 -25.21
N GLU A 223 6.43 26.27 -26.19
CA GLU A 223 7.69 25.51 -26.41
C GLU A 223 8.91 26.43 -26.58
N SER A 224 8.74 27.59 -27.21
CA SER A 224 9.79 28.57 -27.46
C SER A 224 9.96 29.64 -26.36
N SER A 225 9.12 29.60 -25.33
CA SER A 225 9.14 30.58 -24.24
C SER A 225 10.19 30.22 -23.18
N THR A 226 10.65 31.22 -22.43
CA THR A 226 11.66 31.11 -21.37
C THR A 226 11.27 30.11 -20.29
N TYR A 227 9.98 30.04 -19.93
CA TYR A 227 9.51 29.20 -18.82
C TYR A 227 8.75 27.95 -19.27
N GLY A 228 8.36 27.83 -20.54
CA GLY A 228 7.63 26.68 -21.08
C GLY A 228 6.16 26.62 -20.62
N HIS A 229 5.90 26.55 -19.31
CA HIS A 229 4.58 26.38 -18.71
C HIS A 229 4.15 27.62 -17.94
N TYR A 230 2.92 28.09 -18.14
CA TYR A 230 2.36 29.28 -17.51
C TYR A 230 0.98 28.98 -16.92
N TRP A 231 0.72 29.55 -15.75
CA TRP A 231 -0.48 29.30 -14.96
C TRP A 231 -1.02 30.59 -14.36
N THR A 232 -2.34 30.72 -14.34
CA THR A 232 -3.04 31.84 -13.69
C THR A 232 -4.22 31.31 -12.88
N GLN A 233 -4.42 31.86 -11.68
CA GLN A 233 -5.64 31.70 -10.87
C GLN A 233 -6.27 33.08 -10.68
N ASP A 234 -7.46 33.27 -11.20
CA ASP A 234 -8.26 34.48 -10.96
C ASP A 234 -9.35 34.15 -9.94
N PHE A 235 -9.32 34.83 -8.80
CA PHE A 235 -10.27 34.69 -7.71
C PHE A 235 -11.25 35.86 -7.70
N GLY A 236 -12.51 35.61 -7.34
CA GLY A 236 -13.53 36.65 -7.36
C GLY A 236 -14.66 36.48 -6.35
N ARG A 237 -15.32 37.60 -6.07
CA ARG A 237 -16.69 37.68 -5.57
C ARG A 237 -17.46 38.65 -6.46
N GLN A 238 -18.58 38.18 -7.00
CA GLN A 238 -19.42 39.00 -7.87
C GLN A 238 -20.06 40.16 -7.12
N MET A 239 -20.23 41.28 -7.81
CA MET A 239 -20.91 42.45 -7.28
C MET A 239 -22.36 42.12 -6.92
N GLY A 240 -22.77 42.43 -5.70
CA GLY A 240 -24.11 42.11 -5.18
C GLY A 240 -24.20 40.75 -4.46
N VAL A 241 -23.13 39.94 -4.47
CA VAL A 241 -23.04 38.71 -3.67
C VAL A 241 -22.51 39.05 -2.28
N SER A 242 -23.34 38.94 -1.24
CA SER A 242 -22.98 39.23 0.16
C SER A 242 -22.55 37.98 0.94
N THR A 243 -23.06 36.83 0.54
CA THR A 243 -22.71 35.49 1.02
C THR A 243 -22.50 34.65 -0.23
N CYS A 244 -21.43 33.87 -0.27
CA CYS A 244 -21.28 32.87 -1.33
C CYS A 244 -22.46 31.91 -1.16
N ASP A 245 -23.51 32.07 -1.97
CA ASP A 245 -24.84 31.51 -1.68
C ASP A 245 -24.76 29.97 -1.61
N ASP A 246 -25.18 29.44 -0.46
CA ASP A 246 -25.27 28.02 -0.14
C ASP A 246 -26.44 27.38 -0.89
N THR A 247 -26.51 27.48 -2.22
CA THR A 247 -27.09 26.36 -2.96
C THR A 247 -25.93 25.42 -3.26
N PRO A 248 -25.66 24.42 -2.39
CA PRO A 248 -24.77 23.37 -2.82
C PRO A 248 -25.37 22.84 -4.12
N PRO A 249 -24.56 22.54 -5.15
CA PRO A 249 -25.00 21.52 -6.11
C PRO A 249 -25.59 20.35 -5.29
N PRO A 250 -26.69 19.69 -5.74
CA PRO A 250 -27.26 18.56 -5.01
C PRO A 250 -26.11 17.67 -4.54
N PRO A 251 -26.08 17.28 -3.25
CA PRO A 251 -24.90 16.68 -2.63
C PRO A 251 -24.36 15.62 -3.60
N PRO A 252 -23.07 15.66 -3.94
CA PRO A 252 -22.52 14.77 -4.94
C PRO A 252 -22.95 13.34 -4.60
N PRO A 253 -23.19 12.47 -5.61
CA PRO A 253 -23.24 11.04 -5.36
C PRO A 253 -22.02 10.73 -4.51
N PRO A 254 -22.20 10.23 -3.30
CA PRO A 254 -21.10 10.22 -2.37
C PRO A 254 -19.97 9.36 -2.93
N SER A 255 -18.73 9.78 -2.72
CA SER A 255 -17.60 9.07 -3.31
C SER A 255 -17.51 7.65 -2.81
N ASP A 256 -17.16 6.77 -3.73
CA ASP A 256 -16.79 5.41 -3.41
C ASP A 256 -15.59 5.45 -2.45
N PRO A 257 -15.73 4.99 -1.19
CA PRO A 257 -14.64 5.06 -0.22
C PRO A 257 -13.48 4.14 -0.60
N VAL A 258 -12.28 4.56 -0.23
CA VAL A 258 -11.06 3.75 -0.35
C VAL A 258 -10.81 3.00 0.95
N VAL A 259 -10.53 1.71 0.84
CA VAL A 259 -10.07 0.87 1.95
C VAL A 259 -8.62 0.45 1.68
N SER A 260 -7.74 0.76 2.62
CA SER A 260 -6.30 0.53 2.47
C SER A 260 -5.65 0.07 3.77
N GLY A 261 -4.55 -0.69 3.62
CA GLY A 261 -3.79 -1.22 4.74
C GLY A 261 -2.57 -2.00 4.28
N THR A 262 -1.91 -2.65 5.25
CA THR A 262 -0.73 -3.48 5.02
C THR A 262 -0.93 -4.90 5.53
N ILE A 263 -0.18 -5.83 4.95
CA ILE A 263 -0.10 -7.22 5.40
C ILE A 263 1.36 -7.54 5.71
N SER A 264 1.62 -7.85 6.98
CA SER A 264 2.96 -8.10 7.50
C SER A 264 3.00 -9.33 8.42
N THR A 265 4.18 -9.88 8.66
CA THR A 265 4.37 -10.94 9.66
C THR A 265 4.37 -10.36 11.08
N ALA A 266 4.28 -11.22 12.11
CA ALA A 266 4.40 -10.78 13.51
C ALA A 266 5.73 -10.06 13.84
N ALA A 267 6.78 -10.30 13.05
CA ALA A 267 8.07 -9.62 13.16
C ALA A 267 8.13 -8.28 12.39
N GLY A 268 7.02 -7.85 11.77
CA GLY A 268 6.93 -6.60 11.00
C GLY A 268 7.38 -6.71 9.54
N ALA A 269 7.89 -7.86 9.09
CA ALA A 269 8.30 -8.02 7.69
C ALA A 269 7.09 -7.99 6.73
N PRO A 270 7.14 -7.23 5.61
CA PRO A 270 6.03 -7.12 4.67
C PRO A 270 5.79 -8.43 3.91
N VAL A 271 4.53 -8.71 3.56
CA VAL A 271 4.12 -9.91 2.83
C VAL A 271 3.51 -9.54 1.47
N PRO A 272 4.31 -9.53 0.39
CA PRO A 272 3.86 -9.19 -0.96
C PRO A 272 3.10 -10.33 -1.63
N GLY A 273 2.23 -10.03 -2.60
CA GLY A 273 1.55 -11.05 -3.40
C GLY A 273 0.35 -11.72 -2.70
N VAL A 274 -0.19 -11.12 -1.64
CA VAL A 274 -1.40 -11.61 -0.96
C VAL A 274 -2.62 -11.08 -1.70
N LEU A 275 -3.53 -11.97 -2.11
CA LEU A 275 -4.80 -11.57 -2.72
C LEU A 275 -5.74 -11.06 -1.64
N VAL A 276 -6.21 -9.82 -1.75
CA VAL A 276 -7.19 -9.21 -0.85
C VAL A 276 -8.51 -9.09 -1.60
N THR A 277 -9.53 -9.78 -1.08
CA THR A 277 -10.86 -9.83 -1.69
C THR A 277 -11.83 -8.95 -0.93
N PHE A 278 -12.53 -8.10 -1.66
CA PHE A 278 -13.62 -7.25 -1.18
C PHE A 278 -14.93 -7.86 -1.65
N SER A 279 -15.64 -8.50 -0.71
CA SER A 279 -16.93 -9.15 -0.99
C SER A 279 -18.00 -8.18 -1.51
N ASN A 280 -19.17 -8.69 -1.90
CA ASN A 280 -20.33 -7.88 -2.30
C ASN A 280 -20.01 -6.85 -3.40
N GLY A 281 -19.21 -7.25 -4.39
CA GLY A 281 -18.90 -6.41 -5.55
C GLY A 281 -17.76 -5.40 -5.38
N GLY A 282 -17.01 -5.42 -4.26
CA GLY A 282 -15.86 -4.53 -4.07
C GLY A 282 -14.61 -4.90 -4.88
N GLY A 283 -14.56 -6.12 -5.43
CA GLY A 283 -13.49 -6.60 -6.30
C GLY A 283 -12.30 -7.18 -5.55
N THR A 284 -11.11 -7.13 -6.16
CA THR A 284 -9.89 -7.71 -5.61
C THR A 284 -8.67 -6.84 -5.90
N VAL A 285 -7.67 -6.92 -5.02
CA VAL A 285 -6.33 -6.33 -5.22
C VAL A 285 -5.28 -7.29 -4.67
N THR A 286 -4.02 -7.13 -5.04
CA THR A 286 -2.90 -7.92 -4.50
C THR A 286 -1.93 -7.01 -3.78
N THR A 287 -1.39 -7.44 -2.64
CA THR A 287 -0.38 -6.64 -1.93
C THR A 287 0.89 -6.45 -2.77
N ASN A 288 1.44 -5.25 -2.75
CA ASN A 288 2.69 -4.90 -3.42
C ASN A 288 3.94 -5.35 -2.63
N VAL A 289 5.14 -4.97 -3.06
CA VAL A 289 6.42 -5.39 -2.44
C VAL A 289 6.57 -4.98 -0.97
N VAL A 290 5.89 -3.91 -0.54
CA VAL A 290 5.89 -3.45 0.86
C VAL A 290 4.68 -3.98 1.64
N GLY A 291 3.94 -4.94 1.08
CA GLY A 291 2.77 -5.55 1.72
C GLY A 291 1.54 -4.65 1.72
N PHE A 292 1.54 -3.52 1.00
CA PHE A 292 0.45 -2.56 0.97
C PHE A 292 -0.63 -2.98 -0.05
N TYR A 293 -1.89 -2.71 0.30
CA TYR A 293 -3.03 -2.84 -0.59
C TYR A 293 -3.95 -1.61 -0.47
N SER A 294 -4.59 -1.24 -1.57
CA SER A 294 -5.60 -0.18 -1.63
C SER A 294 -6.69 -0.54 -2.63
N ARG A 295 -7.96 -0.29 -2.27
CA ARG A 295 -9.10 -0.54 -3.14
C ARG A 295 -10.25 0.43 -2.87
N THR A 296 -10.72 1.07 -3.92
CA THR A 296 -11.99 1.80 -3.96
C THR A 296 -13.17 0.83 -4.00
N VAL A 297 -14.16 1.01 -3.12
CA VAL A 297 -15.40 0.22 -3.06
C VAL A 297 -16.63 1.11 -3.21
N PRO A 298 -17.78 0.59 -3.69
CA PRO A 298 -18.98 1.41 -3.89
C PRO A 298 -19.39 2.21 -2.65
N TYR A 299 -19.97 3.39 -2.83
CA TYR A 299 -20.52 4.11 -1.70
C TYR A 299 -21.61 3.32 -0.96
N ASN A 300 -21.64 3.46 0.37
CA ASN A 300 -22.51 2.71 1.26
C ASN A 300 -22.27 1.18 1.21
N TRP A 301 -21.10 0.76 0.70
CA TRP A 301 -20.75 -0.64 0.60
C TRP A 301 -20.69 -1.31 1.97
N SER A 302 -21.28 -2.50 2.03
CA SER A 302 -21.21 -3.39 3.20
C SER A 302 -20.61 -4.70 2.74
N GLY A 303 -19.57 -5.16 3.45
CA GLY A 303 -18.87 -6.37 3.08
C GLY A 303 -17.63 -6.62 3.94
N ALA A 304 -17.01 -7.76 3.71
CA ALA A 304 -15.75 -8.15 4.29
C ALA A 304 -14.58 -7.95 3.32
N VAL A 305 -13.44 -7.56 3.89
CA VAL A 305 -12.12 -7.53 3.29
C VAL A 305 -11.35 -8.74 3.82
N THR A 306 -10.99 -9.65 2.93
CA THR A 306 -10.44 -10.97 3.30
C THR A 306 -9.14 -11.22 2.53
N PRO A 307 -7.99 -11.28 3.21
CA PRO A 307 -6.73 -11.70 2.60
C PRO A 307 -6.69 -13.21 2.39
N SER A 308 -6.01 -13.65 1.33
CA SER A 308 -5.81 -15.05 1.01
C SER A 308 -4.48 -15.26 0.28
N ARG A 309 -3.73 -16.26 0.76
CA ARG A 309 -2.50 -16.74 0.12
C ARG A 309 -2.23 -18.16 0.59
N SER A 310 -1.91 -19.05 -0.35
CA SER A 310 -1.53 -20.43 -0.02
C SER A 310 -0.34 -20.46 0.94
N GLY A 311 -0.42 -21.30 1.98
CA GLY A 311 0.61 -21.42 3.01
C GLY A 311 0.57 -20.34 4.10
N TYR A 312 -0.44 -19.47 4.14
CA TYR A 312 -0.61 -18.44 5.18
C TYR A 312 -2.01 -18.44 5.78
N THR A 313 -2.07 -18.21 7.09
CA THR A 313 -3.27 -17.75 7.82
C THR A 313 -3.12 -16.27 8.13
N PHE A 314 -4.25 -15.56 8.24
CA PHE A 314 -4.26 -14.12 8.51
C PHE A 314 -5.07 -13.81 9.78
N ASN A 315 -4.60 -12.84 10.56
CA ASN A 315 -5.27 -12.33 11.74
C ASN A 315 -5.38 -10.79 11.66
N PRO A 316 -6.59 -10.21 11.74
CA PRO A 316 -7.88 -10.89 11.74
C PRO A 316 -8.11 -11.69 10.44
N VAL A 317 -9.02 -12.67 10.45
CA VAL A 317 -9.31 -13.47 9.23
C VAL A 317 -10.00 -12.61 8.16
N ASN A 318 -10.76 -11.62 8.58
CA ASN A 318 -11.33 -10.57 7.73
C ASN A 318 -11.61 -9.31 8.55
N LEU A 319 -11.77 -8.19 7.86
CA LEU A 319 -12.32 -6.95 8.41
C LEU A 319 -13.68 -6.70 7.76
N SER A 320 -14.71 -6.49 8.58
CA SER A 320 -16.08 -6.31 8.11
C SER A 320 -16.54 -4.86 8.26
N TYR A 321 -17.21 -4.36 7.23
CA TYR A 321 -17.74 -3.00 7.16
C TYR A 321 -19.24 -3.02 6.89
N GLN A 322 -19.94 -2.04 7.45
CA GLN A 322 -21.33 -1.76 7.15
C GLN A 322 -21.46 -0.32 6.71
N ASN A 323 -22.21 -0.10 5.64
CA ASN A 323 -22.58 1.23 5.12
C ASN A 323 -21.36 2.14 5.04
N LEU A 324 -20.31 1.68 4.37
CA LEU A 324 -19.06 2.41 4.31
C LEU A 324 -19.23 3.66 3.44
N THR A 325 -19.03 4.83 4.04
CA THR A 325 -19.26 6.13 3.38
C THR A 325 -18.01 7.02 3.34
N SER A 326 -16.89 6.56 3.89
CA SER A 326 -15.64 7.32 3.96
C SER A 326 -14.45 6.37 3.94
N ASN A 327 -13.28 6.89 3.56
CA ASN A 327 -12.05 6.11 3.50
C ASN A 327 -11.73 5.43 4.84
N ARG A 328 -11.09 4.27 4.76
CA ARG A 328 -10.57 3.50 5.88
C ARG A 328 -9.13 3.12 5.59
N SER A 329 -8.20 3.87 6.16
CA SER A 329 -6.78 3.55 6.20
C SER A 329 -6.45 2.67 7.40
N ASN A 330 -5.23 2.11 7.46
CA ASN A 330 -4.73 1.25 8.55
C ASN A 330 -5.53 -0.05 8.77
N GLN A 331 -6.10 -0.59 7.69
CA GLN A 331 -6.86 -1.84 7.74
C GLN A 331 -5.88 -3.03 7.61
N ASN A 332 -5.12 -3.27 8.66
CA ASN A 332 -3.94 -4.14 8.59
C ASN A 332 -4.27 -5.60 8.93
N PHE A 333 -3.47 -6.52 8.37
CA PHE A 333 -3.51 -7.95 8.68
C PHE A 333 -2.13 -8.47 9.07
N GLN A 334 -2.09 -9.37 10.06
CA GLN A 334 -0.90 -10.15 10.35
C GLN A 334 -0.97 -11.52 9.67
N ALA A 335 0.03 -11.82 8.86
CA ALA A 335 0.19 -13.11 8.22
C ALA A 335 1.04 -14.04 9.09
N GLN A 336 0.58 -15.28 9.26
CA GLN A 336 1.33 -16.37 9.87
C GLN A 336 1.46 -17.50 8.85
N VAL A 337 2.68 -18.03 8.70
CA VAL A 337 2.93 -19.18 7.82
C VAL A 337 2.23 -20.39 8.42
N ILE A 338 1.40 -21.06 7.63
CA ILE A 338 0.83 -22.35 8.00
C ILE A 338 1.97 -23.36 7.96
N PRO A 339 2.31 -24.03 9.07
CA PRO A 339 3.27 -25.12 9.03
C PRO A 339 2.79 -26.17 8.03
N PRO A 340 3.67 -26.74 7.18
CA PRO A 340 3.28 -27.84 6.33
C PRO A 340 2.66 -28.98 7.18
N PRO A 341 1.72 -29.76 6.62
CA PRO A 341 1.11 -30.85 7.36
C PRO A 341 2.16 -31.84 7.86
N ASP A 342 1.96 -32.33 9.08
CA ASP A 342 2.80 -33.36 9.70
C ASP A 342 2.82 -34.62 8.82
N PRO A 343 4.01 -35.14 8.46
CA PRO A 343 4.11 -36.30 7.60
C PRO A 343 3.71 -37.60 8.29
N VAL A 344 3.33 -38.60 7.50
CA VAL A 344 2.93 -39.93 7.96
C VAL A 344 4.02 -40.95 7.65
N VAL A 345 4.41 -41.71 8.66
CA VAL A 345 5.26 -42.91 8.54
C VAL A 345 4.36 -44.15 8.61
N SER A 346 4.46 -45.02 7.61
CA SER A 346 3.64 -46.24 7.54
C SER A 346 4.39 -47.43 6.97
N GLY A 347 3.95 -48.62 7.37
CA GLY A 347 4.52 -49.88 6.90
C GLY A 347 3.73 -51.08 7.41
N ALA A 348 4.26 -52.26 7.11
CA ALA A 348 3.69 -53.53 7.54
C ALA A 348 4.73 -54.35 8.30
N ILE A 349 4.24 -55.17 9.23
CA ILE A 349 5.04 -56.12 9.99
C ILE A 349 4.53 -57.53 9.71
N SER A 350 5.39 -58.37 9.16
CA SER A 350 5.08 -59.74 8.76
C SER A 350 6.18 -60.70 9.17
N THR A 351 5.88 -62.00 9.24
CA THR A 351 6.91 -63.03 9.41
C THR A 351 7.73 -63.20 8.13
N ALA A 352 8.84 -63.95 8.21
CA ALA A 352 9.64 -64.31 7.03
C ALA A 352 8.83 -65.09 5.96
N ALA A 353 7.77 -65.80 6.37
CA ALA A 353 6.85 -66.48 5.48
C ALA A 353 5.75 -65.56 4.89
N GLY A 354 5.76 -64.27 5.23
CA GLY A 354 4.80 -63.27 4.76
C GLY A 354 3.48 -63.19 5.53
N ALA A 355 3.33 -63.94 6.62
CA ALA A 355 2.12 -63.87 7.45
C ALA A 355 2.09 -62.55 8.25
N PRO A 356 0.97 -61.82 8.29
CA PRO A 356 0.87 -60.56 9.01
C PRO A 356 0.96 -60.76 10.53
N VAL A 357 1.60 -59.84 11.24
CA VAL A 357 1.69 -59.86 12.71
C VAL A 357 0.94 -58.68 13.30
N ALA A 358 -0.27 -58.95 13.79
CA ALA A 358 -1.12 -57.97 14.47
C ALA A 358 -0.65 -57.67 15.89
N GLY A 359 -1.00 -56.50 16.44
CA GLY A 359 -0.73 -56.16 17.85
C GLY A 359 0.73 -55.86 18.18
N VAL A 360 1.58 -55.55 17.20
CA VAL A 360 2.97 -55.11 17.43
C VAL A 360 2.95 -53.62 17.75
N LEU A 361 3.55 -53.21 18.87
CA LEU A 361 3.70 -51.81 19.25
C LEU A 361 4.92 -51.22 18.54
N VAL A 362 4.73 -50.21 17.71
CA VAL A 362 5.80 -49.42 17.09
C VAL A 362 5.94 -48.11 17.83
N THR A 363 7.08 -47.91 18.50
CA THR A 363 7.40 -46.68 19.22
C THR A 363 8.20 -45.73 18.33
N PHE A 364 7.74 -44.49 18.23
CA PHE A 364 8.42 -43.43 17.51
C PHE A 364 9.09 -42.52 18.53
N SER A 365 10.42 -42.45 18.49
CA SER A 365 11.21 -41.68 19.46
C SER A 365 10.98 -40.17 19.32
N ASN A 366 11.59 -39.39 20.23
CA ASN A 366 11.54 -37.92 20.21
C ASN A 366 10.10 -37.37 20.24
N GLY A 367 9.24 -37.99 21.05
CA GLY A 367 7.88 -37.50 21.33
C GLY A 367 6.84 -37.77 20.24
N ALA A 368 7.18 -38.51 19.19
CA ALA A 368 6.25 -38.82 18.09
C ALA A 368 5.18 -39.86 18.47
N GLY A 369 5.30 -40.54 19.61
CA GLY A 369 4.29 -41.43 20.19
C GLY A 369 4.37 -42.87 19.67
N THR A 370 3.24 -43.57 19.58
CA THR A 370 3.21 -45.00 19.22
C THR A 370 2.12 -45.33 18.20
N ALA A 371 2.28 -46.45 17.49
CA ALA A 371 1.24 -47.08 16.69
C ALA A 371 1.21 -48.58 16.98
N THR A 372 0.09 -49.25 16.72
CA THR A 372 -0.04 -50.70 16.87
C THR A 372 -0.49 -51.30 15.55
N THR A 373 0.10 -52.43 15.16
CA THR A 373 -0.30 -53.10 13.92
C THR A 373 -1.72 -53.65 14.01
N ASP A 374 -2.51 -53.47 12.94
CA ASP A 374 -3.85 -54.04 12.80
C ASP A 374 -3.82 -55.55 12.47
N ALA A 375 -4.99 -56.14 12.22
CA ALA A 375 -5.12 -57.56 11.87
C ALA A 375 -4.35 -57.95 10.58
N SER A 376 -4.08 -56.98 9.70
CA SER A 376 -3.31 -57.16 8.47
C SER A 376 -1.81 -56.85 8.66
N GLY A 377 -1.37 -56.60 9.89
CA GLY A 377 0.01 -56.27 10.21
C GLY A 377 0.41 -54.84 9.86
N PHE A 378 -0.53 -53.98 9.46
CA PHE A 378 -0.23 -52.62 9.02
C PHE A 378 -0.20 -51.64 10.19
N TYR A 379 0.75 -50.70 10.18
CA TYR A 379 0.82 -49.59 11.11
C TYR A 379 0.99 -48.26 10.38
N SER A 380 0.49 -47.19 10.98
CA SER A 380 0.63 -45.83 10.48
C SER A 380 0.70 -44.85 11.64
N ARG A 381 1.57 -43.84 11.51
CA ARG A 381 1.76 -42.79 12.51
C ARG A 381 2.05 -41.45 11.85
N MET A 382 1.30 -40.42 12.25
CA MET A 382 1.65 -39.03 11.98
C MET A 382 2.77 -38.59 12.92
N VAL A 383 3.84 -38.01 12.38
CA VAL A 383 4.98 -37.50 13.15
C VAL A 383 5.16 -36.00 12.87
N PRO A 384 5.68 -35.21 13.82
CA PRO A 384 5.84 -33.76 13.60
C PRO A 384 6.62 -33.41 12.33
N TYR A 385 6.29 -32.31 11.66
CA TYR A 385 7.06 -31.80 10.53
C TYR A 385 8.52 -31.54 10.95
N ASN A 386 9.48 -31.89 10.07
CA ASN A 386 10.93 -31.92 10.34
C ASN A 386 11.35 -32.90 11.46
N TRP A 387 10.50 -33.86 11.85
CA TRP A 387 10.87 -34.84 12.87
C TRP A 387 12.08 -35.68 12.44
N SER A 388 13.00 -35.87 13.39
CA SER A 388 14.11 -36.81 13.30
C SER A 388 14.00 -37.78 14.48
N GLY A 389 14.16 -39.07 14.25
CA GLY A 389 13.98 -40.09 15.28
C GLY A 389 14.00 -41.49 14.70
N ALA A 390 13.50 -42.46 15.47
CA ALA A 390 13.46 -43.85 15.07
C ALA A 390 12.10 -44.48 15.33
N ALA A 391 11.68 -45.38 14.45
CA ALA A 391 10.55 -46.29 14.67
C ALA A 391 11.09 -47.66 15.13
N THR A 392 10.64 -48.11 16.31
CA THR A 392 11.13 -49.34 16.95
C THR A 392 9.96 -50.26 17.29
N PRO A 393 9.82 -51.43 16.63
CA PRO A 393 8.77 -52.40 16.94
C PRO A 393 9.08 -53.19 18.22
N SER A 394 8.04 -53.54 18.95
CA SER A 394 8.12 -54.35 20.17
C SER A 394 6.85 -55.20 20.34
N LYS A 395 7.04 -56.49 20.62
CA LYS A 395 5.98 -57.43 20.97
C LYS A 395 6.59 -58.63 21.70
N ASP A 396 5.99 -59.02 22.82
CA ASP A 396 6.44 -60.18 23.58
C ASP A 396 6.48 -61.45 22.72
N GLY A 397 7.57 -62.20 22.84
CA GLY A 397 7.79 -63.43 22.06
C GLY A 397 8.24 -63.21 20.61
N TYR A 398 8.58 -61.99 20.19
CA TYR A 398 9.11 -61.69 18.86
C TYR A 398 10.38 -60.85 18.89
N THR A 399 11.28 -61.10 17.94
CA THR A 399 12.35 -60.18 17.54
C THR A 399 12.04 -59.59 16.16
N PHE A 400 12.63 -58.43 15.84
CA PHE A 400 12.35 -57.71 14.59
C PHE A 400 13.62 -57.36 13.83
N ASP A 401 13.55 -57.45 12.51
CA ASP A 401 14.62 -57.06 11.58
C ASP A 401 14.06 -56.14 10.47
N PRO A 402 14.59 -54.91 10.30
CA PRO A 402 15.55 -54.26 11.19
C PRO A 402 14.97 -54.06 12.60
N ASN A 403 15.81 -53.94 13.61
CA ASN A 403 15.33 -53.68 14.98
C ASN A 403 14.80 -52.25 15.16
N SER A 404 15.12 -51.34 14.25
CA SER A 404 14.65 -49.96 14.20
C SER A 404 14.85 -49.35 12.80
N LEU A 405 14.04 -48.36 12.45
CA LEU A 405 14.22 -47.54 11.25
C LEU A 405 14.45 -46.09 11.65
N SER A 406 15.52 -45.47 11.15
CA SER A 406 15.90 -44.09 11.49
C SER A 406 15.46 -43.10 10.43
N PHE A 407 15.06 -41.92 10.88
CA PHE A 407 14.54 -40.83 10.07
C PHE A 407 15.23 -39.52 10.44
N VAL A 408 15.49 -38.69 9.43
CA VAL A 408 16.12 -37.37 9.60
C VAL A 408 15.30 -36.34 8.82
N ASN A 409 14.93 -35.25 9.49
CA ASN A 409 14.20 -34.10 8.95
C ASN A 409 13.06 -34.51 8.03
N LEU A 410 12.13 -35.30 8.54
CA LEU A 410 11.02 -35.82 7.76
C LEU A 410 10.08 -34.67 7.39
N THR A 411 9.99 -34.36 6.10
CA THR A 411 9.13 -33.29 5.56
C THR A 411 7.98 -33.80 4.68
N SER A 412 7.95 -35.11 4.42
CA SER A 412 6.95 -35.77 3.58
C SER A 412 6.73 -37.21 4.00
N ASN A 413 5.59 -37.78 3.61
CA ASN A 413 5.20 -39.13 3.98
C ASN A 413 6.26 -40.17 3.60
N ARG A 414 6.46 -41.16 4.49
CA ARG A 414 7.29 -42.34 4.23
C ARG A 414 6.43 -43.59 4.38
N SER A 415 6.10 -44.21 3.25
CA SER A 415 5.46 -45.52 3.20
C SER A 415 6.49 -46.65 3.11
N ASN A 416 6.04 -47.90 3.22
CA ASN A 416 6.85 -49.12 3.09
C ASN A 416 7.98 -49.22 4.13
N GLN A 417 7.76 -48.69 5.33
CA GLN A 417 8.69 -48.79 6.45
C GLN A 417 8.45 -50.12 7.16
N ASN A 418 8.90 -51.22 6.55
CA ASN A 418 8.48 -52.55 6.98
C ASN A 418 9.46 -53.17 7.98
N PHE A 419 8.94 -54.10 8.79
CA PHE A 419 9.74 -54.93 9.70
C PHE A 419 9.41 -56.41 9.46
N GLN A 420 10.41 -57.27 9.55
CA GLN A 420 10.19 -58.71 9.63
C GLN A 420 10.19 -59.17 11.08
N ALA A 421 9.18 -59.92 11.48
CA ALA A 421 9.05 -60.49 12.81
C ALA A 421 9.50 -61.96 12.83
N GLN A 422 10.30 -62.32 13.83
CA GLN A 422 10.72 -63.70 14.08
C GLN A 422 10.26 -64.11 15.49
N SER A 423 9.53 -65.22 15.60
CA SER A 423 9.08 -65.73 16.90
C SER A 423 10.27 -66.24 17.70
N ILE A 424 10.37 -65.82 18.95
CA ILE A 424 11.31 -66.40 19.91
C ILE A 424 10.69 -67.71 20.40
N PRO A 425 11.34 -68.87 20.19
CA PRO A 425 10.82 -70.13 20.71
C PRO A 425 10.74 -70.06 22.24
N SER A 426 9.65 -70.54 22.82
CA SER A 426 9.48 -70.58 24.27
C SER A 426 10.62 -71.37 24.94
N LEU A 427 10.88 -71.12 26.23
CA LEU A 427 11.89 -71.90 26.96
C LEU A 427 11.61 -73.41 26.88
N ASP A 428 10.33 -73.81 26.93
CA ASP A 428 9.90 -75.20 26.73
C ASP A 428 10.17 -75.72 25.31
N ALA A 429 9.94 -74.91 24.27
CA ALA A 429 10.24 -75.30 22.89
C ALA A 429 11.75 -75.39 22.63
N ARG A 430 12.55 -74.51 23.26
CA ARG A 430 14.01 -74.60 23.24
C ARG A 430 14.51 -75.84 23.97
N LEU A 431 13.93 -76.16 25.13
CA LEU A 431 14.27 -77.35 25.90
C LEU A 431 13.87 -78.63 25.15
N LEU A 432 12.71 -78.65 24.48
CA LEU A 432 12.29 -79.75 23.61
C LEU A 432 13.18 -79.90 22.36
N MET A 433 13.63 -78.81 21.73
CA MET A 433 14.58 -78.91 20.61
C MET A 433 15.93 -79.48 21.08
N ILE A 434 16.47 -78.99 22.19
CA ILE A 434 17.73 -79.49 22.77
C ILE A 434 17.59 -80.96 23.19
N LEU A 435 16.47 -81.35 23.81
CA LEU A 435 16.18 -82.74 24.15
C LEU A 435 16.03 -83.62 22.90
N SER A 436 15.44 -83.12 21.81
CA SER A 436 15.31 -83.87 20.56
C SER A 436 16.64 -84.07 19.85
N GLU A 437 17.55 -83.09 19.91
CA GLU A 437 18.91 -83.21 19.36
C GLU A 437 19.78 -84.14 20.22
N LEU A 438 19.59 -84.18 21.55
CA LEU A 438 20.25 -85.16 22.41
C LEU A 438 19.73 -86.59 22.23
N LEU A 439 18.44 -86.78 21.92
CA LEU A 439 17.81 -88.10 21.72
C LEU A 439 18.03 -88.69 20.32
N LEU A 440 18.44 -87.88 19.34
CA LEU A 440 18.80 -88.32 17.99
C LEU A 440 20.32 -88.52 17.81
N GLY A 441 21.09 -88.40 18.90
CA GLY A 441 22.55 -88.52 18.94
C GLY A 441 23.08 -89.84 19.53
N GLU A 442 22.30 -90.94 19.49
CA GLU A 442 22.79 -92.31 19.72
C GLU A 442 22.74 -93.17 18.45
#